data_AF-A0A2V9EAK9-F1
#
_entry.id   AF-A0A2V9EAK9-F1
#
_cell.length_a   1.000
_cell.length_b   1.000
_cell.length_c   1.000
_cell.angle_alpha   90.00
_cell.angle_beta   90.00
_cell.angle_gamma   90.00
#
_symmetry.space_group_name_H-M   'P 1'
#
loop_
_entity.id
_entity.type
_entity.pdbx_description
1 polymer ?
#
loop_
_entity_poly.entity_id
_entity_poly.type
_entity_poly.pdbx_seq_one_letter_code
_entity_poly.pdbx_strand_id
1 'polypeptide(L)'
;MRKASHSSMLRVVLCAWFMTLTALLAAQNEPIKYLGPGSCAATSCHGSVKPIPDSRILQNEYSTWIIRDKHSRAYQALLGEVGERMALILKLGAKAEEAPKCLACHALNPAPEQRGRAFEISEGVSCENCHGPASAWLGPHATRAWPHEKSVAAGMHDTRDVIHRTEKCLECHLGTRNKFVDHQMIAAGHPDLYFELDSFSAVMPRHWKVPRESEPGKPAEDAAWVGVREWSAGQAVQLRTAMERLTWRARNERADKKDVWPEYSELSCFACHHALGAAKDSWRQEHGYVGRRPGDPAWNSSRYAVFRLLAKQIDSANAQELDRQLLAVSEEMSKLNPDRNVVAPAASAAAPLAQRIAERLRTMQYGQAVALRMLQRISDDAENIALADERAAEQAAMAIDSLYVAYSNDAKPANAAEVRAAINELFQQLENPSAYNADQFASSLRQIHTLLH
;
A
#
# COMPACT_ATOMS: atom_id res chain seq x y z
N MET A 1 -1.45 -81.49 -26.39
CA MET A 1 -0.67 -80.66 -25.43
C MET A 1 -0.35 -79.31 -26.07
N ARG A 2 -1.12 -78.26 -25.78
CA ARG A 2 -0.85 -76.88 -26.23
C ARG A 2 -0.79 -75.98 -24.99
N LYS A 3 0.42 -75.58 -24.58
CA LYS A 3 0.66 -74.57 -23.54
C LYS A 3 0.45 -73.19 -24.18
N ALA A 4 -0.68 -72.55 -23.88
CA ALA A 4 -0.98 -71.19 -24.35
C ALA A 4 -0.74 -70.16 -23.25
N SER A 5 0.18 -69.25 -23.52
CA SER A 5 0.14 -67.82 -23.20
C SER A 5 -0.24 -67.37 -21.77
N HIS A 6 0.76 -67.31 -20.89
CA HIS A 6 0.73 -66.45 -19.68
C HIS A 6 1.50 -65.13 -19.84
N SER A 7 2.07 -64.85 -21.02
CA SER A 7 2.94 -63.67 -21.22
C SER A 7 2.18 -62.38 -21.58
N SER A 8 1.02 -62.46 -22.24
CA SER A 8 0.28 -61.24 -22.65
C SER A 8 -0.53 -60.59 -21.54
N MET A 9 -1.05 -61.34 -20.57
CA MET A 9 -1.82 -60.74 -19.45
C MET A 9 -0.93 -59.94 -18.48
N LEU A 10 0.32 -60.37 -18.27
CA LEU A 10 1.24 -59.68 -17.36
C LEU A 10 1.72 -58.32 -17.92
N ARG A 11 1.82 -58.18 -19.25
CA ARG A 11 2.23 -56.93 -19.91
C ARG A 11 1.13 -55.86 -19.91
N VAL A 12 -0.14 -56.26 -19.99
CA VAL A 12 -1.28 -55.32 -19.97
C VAL A 12 -1.51 -54.76 -18.56
N VAL A 13 -1.33 -55.58 -17.52
CA VAL A 13 -1.46 -55.14 -16.12
C VAL A 13 -0.33 -54.20 -15.70
N LEU A 14 0.91 -54.43 -16.15
CA LEU A 14 2.03 -53.51 -15.88
C LEU A 14 1.89 -52.15 -16.58
N CYS A 15 1.38 -52.10 -17.82
CA CYS A 15 1.12 -50.82 -18.51
C CYS A 15 -0.02 -50.02 -17.86
N ALA A 16 -1.07 -50.69 -17.39
CA ALA A 16 -2.18 -50.04 -16.69
C ALA A 16 -1.74 -49.47 -15.32
N TRP A 17 -0.84 -50.16 -14.61
CA TRP A 17 -0.24 -49.67 -13.36
C TRP A 17 0.75 -48.52 -13.56
N PHE A 18 1.53 -48.52 -14.64
CA PHE A 18 2.44 -47.41 -14.95
C PHE A 18 1.68 -46.14 -15.35
N MET A 19 0.58 -46.27 -16.11
CA MET A 19 -0.26 -45.12 -16.52
C MET A 19 -1.02 -44.50 -15.34
N THR A 20 -1.52 -45.30 -14.40
CA THR A 20 -2.19 -44.77 -13.20
C THR A 20 -1.21 -44.10 -12.23
N LEU A 21 0.01 -44.62 -12.07
CA LEU A 21 1.03 -44.01 -11.23
C LEU A 21 1.51 -42.66 -11.79
N THR A 22 1.67 -42.52 -13.11
CA THR A 22 2.00 -41.24 -13.75
C THR A 22 0.88 -40.21 -13.68
N ALA A 23 -0.39 -40.63 -13.74
CA ALA A 23 -1.54 -39.73 -13.61
C ALA A 23 -1.72 -39.22 -12.16
N LEU A 24 -1.45 -40.07 -11.17
CA LEU A 24 -1.44 -39.70 -9.74
C LEU A 24 -0.27 -38.78 -9.36
N LEU A 25 0.89 -38.92 -10.01
CA LEU A 25 2.03 -38.01 -9.86
C LEU A 25 1.85 -36.69 -10.64
N ALA A 26 1.18 -36.69 -11.79
CA ALA A 26 0.88 -35.49 -12.56
C ALA A 26 -0.20 -34.60 -11.90
N ALA A 27 -1.19 -35.21 -11.23
CA ALA A 27 -2.22 -34.48 -10.49
C ALA A 27 -1.68 -33.73 -9.25
N GLN A 28 -0.47 -34.05 -8.77
CA GLN A 28 0.16 -33.36 -7.64
C GLN A 28 1.03 -32.15 -8.05
N ASN A 29 1.19 -31.89 -9.35
CA ASN A 29 2.09 -30.85 -9.87
C ASN A 29 1.44 -29.95 -10.94
N GLU A 30 0.12 -29.78 -10.95
CA GLU A 30 -0.48 -28.66 -11.69
C GLU A 30 0.03 -27.35 -11.07
N PRO A 31 0.65 -26.45 -11.85
CA PRO A 31 1.10 -25.17 -11.31
C PRO A 31 -0.11 -24.41 -10.78
N ILE A 32 0.04 -23.74 -9.63
CA ILE A 32 -1.01 -22.90 -9.07
C ILE A 32 -1.30 -21.75 -10.05
N LYS A 33 -2.56 -21.59 -10.44
CA LYS A 33 -3.02 -20.67 -11.48
C LYS A 33 -3.87 -19.53 -10.92
N TYR A 34 -3.77 -18.40 -11.60
CA TYR A 34 -4.67 -17.26 -11.47
C TYR A 34 -5.87 -17.48 -12.37
N LEU A 35 -7.07 -17.51 -11.81
CA LEU A 35 -8.29 -17.89 -12.53
C LEU A 35 -9.03 -16.71 -13.17
N GLY A 36 -8.78 -15.49 -12.67
CA GLY A 36 -9.51 -14.28 -13.00
C GLY A 36 -10.68 -14.02 -12.02
N PRO A 37 -11.08 -12.74 -11.83
CA PRO A 37 -12.13 -12.31 -10.92
C PRO A 37 -13.50 -12.88 -11.27
N GLY A 38 -13.74 -13.29 -12.54
CA GLY A 38 -14.95 -14.01 -12.94
C GLY A 38 -15.20 -15.30 -12.14
N SER A 39 -14.15 -15.94 -11.62
CA SER A 39 -14.26 -17.11 -10.73
C SER A 39 -14.88 -16.79 -9.35
N CYS A 40 -14.91 -15.51 -8.97
CA CYS A 40 -15.52 -15.02 -7.73
C CYS A 40 -16.96 -14.49 -7.93
N ALA A 41 -17.34 -14.23 -9.18
CA ALA A 41 -18.46 -13.35 -9.55
C ALA A 41 -19.87 -13.95 -9.43
N ALA A 42 -20.01 -15.23 -9.04
CA ALA A 42 -21.34 -15.82 -8.88
C ALA A 42 -22.11 -15.13 -7.74
N THR A 43 -23.43 -14.94 -7.92
CA THR A 43 -24.30 -14.29 -6.91
C THR A 43 -24.30 -15.00 -5.56
N SER A 44 -24.14 -16.33 -5.54
CA SER A 44 -24.02 -17.13 -4.32
C SER A 44 -22.63 -17.07 -3.67
N CYS A 45 -21.66 -16.41 -4.32
CA CYS A 45 -20.28 -16.27 -3.87
C CYS A 45 -20.01 -14.82 -3.48
N HIS A 46 -19.37 -14.02 -4.35
CA HIS A 46 -19.01 -12.63 -4.10
C HIS A 46 -19.71 -11.64 -5.06
N GLY A 47 -20.62 -12.13 -5.92
CA GLY A 47 -21.26 -11.34 -6.98
C GLY A 47 -22.68 -10.88 -6.68
N SER A 48 -23.13 -10.88 -5.42
CA SER A 48 -24.41 -10.25 -5.08
C SER A 48 -24.36 -8.75 -5.37
N VAL A 49 -25.49 -8.16 -5.75
CA VAL A 49 -25.57 -6.70 -6.00
C VAL A 49 -25.60 -5.91 -4.69
N LYS A 50 -26.08 -6.52 -3.61
CA LYS A 50 -26.17 -5.93 -2.27
C LYS A 50 -25.60 -6.89 -1.22
N PRO A 51 -25.10 -6.39 -0.07
CA PRO A 51 -24.67 -7.27 1.00
C PRO A 51 -25.78 -8.24 1.43
N ILE A 52 -25.42 -9.51 1.63
CA ILE A 52 -26.37 -10.55 2.06
C ILE A 52 -26.50 -10.53 3.59
N PRO A 53 -27.72 -10.38 4.15
CA PRO A 53 -27.95 -10.46 5.59
C PRO A 53 -27.50 -11.78 6.19
N ASP A 54 -27.08 -11.77 7.45
CA ASP A 54 -26.64 -12.94 8.23
C ASP A 54 -25.47 -13.75 7.62
N SER A 55 -24.82 -13.22 6.59
CA SER A 55 -23.58 -13.78 6.06
C SER A 55 -22.36 -13.30 6.85
N ARG A 56 -21.33 -14.14 6.95
CA ARG A 56 -20.04 -13.78 7.59
C ARG A 56 -19.26 -12.73 6.80
N ILE A 57 -19.44 -12.70 5.48
CA ILE A 57 -18.84 -11.73 4.55
C ILE A 57 -19.96 -10.89 3.94
N LEU A 58 -19.64 -9.93 3.06
CA LEU A 58 -20.67 -9.12 2.43
C LEU A 58 -21.32 -9.88 1.25
N GLN A 59 -20.58 -10.76 0.57
CA GLN A 59 -20.99 -11.49 -0.65
C GLN A 59 -21.26 -10.60 -1.86
N ASN A 60 -20.89 -9.33 -1.81
CA ASN A 60 -20.99 -8.37 -2.91
C ASN A 60 -19.63 -7.75 -3.28
N GLU A 61 -18.54 -8.40 -2.88
CA GLU A 61 -17.17 -7.90 -3.08
C GLU A 61 -16.84 -7.72 -4.56
N TYR A 62 -17.20 -8.68 -5.43
CA TYR A 62 -16.99 -8.55 -6.89
C TYR A 62 -17.78 -7.37 -7.47
N SER A 63 -19.05 -7.21 -7.07
CA SER A 63 -19.89 -6.09 -7.50
C SER A 63 -19.32 -4.74 -7.04
N THR A 64 -18.76 -4.69 -5.83
CA THR A 64 -18.10 -3.50 -5.31
C THR A 64 -16.86 -3.17 -6.12
N TRP A 65 -16.02 -4.18 -6.41
CA TRP A 65 -14.81 -4.05 -7.20
C TRP A 65 -15.09 -3.51 -8.61
N ILE A 66 -15.96 -4.16 -9.38
CA ILE A 66 -16.19 -3.80 -10.79
C ILE A 66 -16.90 -2.45 -10.96
N ILE A 67 -17.72 -2.03 -9.98
CA ILE A 67 -18.52 -0.80 -10.08
C ILE A 67 -17.78 0.40 -9.48
N ARG A 68 -17.15 0.24 -8.32
CA ARG A 68 -16.68 1.35 -7.48
C ARG A 68 -15.17 1.38 -7.27
N ASP A 69 -14.47 0.27 -7.41
CA ASP A 69 -13.03 0.22 -7.19
C ASP A 69 -12.26 0.65 -8.46
N LYS A 70 -11.35 1.60 -8.30
CA LYS A 70 -10.46 2.07 -9.38
C LYS A 70 -9.50 0.98 -9.87
N HIS A 71 -9.20 -0.02 -9.04
CA HIS A 71 -8.34 -1.15 -9.42
C HIS A 71 -8.90 -1.93 -10.63
N SER A 72 -10.22 -2.08 -10.73
CA SER A 72 -10.89 -2.71 -11.89
C SER A 72 -10.66 -1.95 -13.22
N ARG A 73 -10.27 -0.68 -13.14
CA ARG A 73 -10.00 0.21 -14.28
C ARG A 73 -8.51 0.48 -14.49
N ALA A 74 -7.64 -0.16 -13.70
CA ALA A 74 -6.21 0.12 -13.72
C ALA A 74 -5.58 -0.14 -15.10
N TYR A 75 -5.98 -1.21 -15.79
CA TYR A 75 -5.53 -1.50 -17.17
C TYR A 75 -6.03 -0.43 -18.16
N GLN A 76 -7.28 -0.01 -18.03
CA GLN A 76 -7.88 1.02 -18.89
C GLN A 76 -7.14 2.36 -18.80
N ALA A 77 -6.57 2.69 -17.64
CA ALA A 77 -5.75 3.88 -17.50
C ALA A 77 -4.50 3.89 -18.40
N LEU A 78 -4.02 2.72 -18.84
CA LEU A 78 -2.90 2.60 -19.78
C LEU A 78 -3.31 2.85 -21.25
N LEU A 79 -4.59 2.66 -21.57
CA LEU A 79 -5.12 2.83 -22.94
C LEU A 79 -5.39 4.29 -23.31
N GLY A 80 -5.38 5.20 -22.33
CA GLY A 80 -5.69 6.61 -22.54
C GLY A 80 -4.49 7.44 -22.99
N GLU A 81 -4.75 8.73 -23.26
CA GLU A 81 -3.74 9.70 -23.72
C GLU A 81 -2.49 9.76 -22.84
N VAL A 82 -2.63 9.59 -21.53
CA VAL A 82 -1.50 9.57 -20.59
C VAL A 82 -0.59 8.37 -20.87
N GLY A 83 -1.16 7.19 -21.06
CA GLY A 83 -0.40 5.97 -21.35
C GLY A 83 0.32 6.05 -22.70
N GLU A 84 -0.37 6.50 -23.74
CA GLU A 84 0.21 6.72 -25.07
C GLU A 84 1.39 7.72 -25.02
N ARG A 85 1.18 8.86 -24.36
CA ARG A 85 2.21 9.89 -24.19
C ARG A 85 3.41 9.35 -23.40
N MET A 86 3.17 8.63 -22.31
CA MET A 86 4.24 8.01 -21.53
C MET A 86 5.03 7.00 -22.35
N ALA A 87 4.37 6.15 -23.15
CA ALA A 87 5.03 5.18 -24.01
C ALA A 87 5.98 5.84 -25.02
N LEU A 88 5.57 6.99 -25.58
CA LEU A 88 6.39 7.81 -26.48
C LEU A 88 7.58 8.45 -25.75
N ILE A 89 7.35 9.15 -24.62
CA ILE A 89 8.39 9.86 -23.87
C ILE A 89 9.43 8.89 -23.30
N LEU A 90 8.98 7.76 -22.76
CA LEU A 90 9.84 6.71 -22.21
C LEU A 90 10.50 5.85 -23.30
N LYS A 91 10.10 6.00 -24.56
CA LYS A 91 10.59 5.22 -25.71
C LYS A 91 10.48 3.71 -25.46
N LEU A 92 9.29 3.25 -25.01
CA LEU A 92 9.08 1.86 -24.62
C LEU A 92 9.20 0.86 -25.78
N GLY A 93 9.03 1.32 -27.03
CA GLY A 93 9.00 0.44 -28.21
C GLY A 93 7.75 -0.44 -28.30
N ALA A 94 6.79 -0.24 -27.40
CA ALA A 94 5.49 -0.90 -27.33
C ALA A 94 4.47 0.08 -26.72
N LYS A 95 3.18 -0.27 -26.77
CA LYS A 95 2.16 0.50 -26.07
C LYS A 95 2.25 0.32 -24.55
N ALA A 96 1.70 1.24 -23.78
CA ALA A 96 1.77 1.18 -22.31
C ALA A 96 1.10 -0.10 -21.76
N GLU A 97 -0.04 -0.49 -22.32
CA GLU A 97 -0.80 -1.69 -21.97
C GLU A 97 -0.11 -3.01 -22.36
N GLU A 98 0.97 -2.95 -23.13
CA GLU A 98 1.79 -4.11 -23.51
C GLU A 98 3.13 -4.12 -22.75
N ALA A 99 3.52 -2.99 -22.16
CA ALA A 99 4.82 -2.81 -21.53
C ALA A 99 4.84 -3.46 -20.13
N PRO A 100 5.76 -4.41 -19.86
CA PRO A 100 5.88 -5.04 -18.54
C PRO A 100 6.06 -4.06 -17.39
N LYS A 101 6.73 -2.92 -17.63
CA LYS A 101 6.95 -1.87 -16.63
C LYS A 101 5.62 -1.24 -16.15
N CYS A 102 4.65 -1.09 -17.04
CA CYS A 102 3.33 -0.54 -16.73
C CYS A 102 2.40 -1.61 -16.15
N LEU A 103 2.38 -2.80 -16.76
CA LEU A 103 1.57 -3.94 -16.32
C LEU A 103 1.93 -4.46 -14.93
N ALA A 104 3.15 -4.18 -14.44
CA ALA A 104 3.61 -4.56 -13.11
C ALA A 104 2.70 -4.08 -11.97
N CYS A 105 2.02 -2.93 -12.15
CA CYS A 105 1.10 -2.36 -11.17
C CYS A 105 -0.34 -2.21 -11.68
N HIS A 106 -0.56 -2.15 -13.00
CA HIS A 106 -1.86 -1.85 -13.60
C HIS A 106 -2.68 -3.08 -14.01
N ALA A 107 -2.12 -4.28 -13.89
CA ALA A 107 -2.84 -5.52 -14.18
C ALA A 107 -2.36 -6.68 -13.29
N LEU A 108 -3.19 -7.71 -13.16
CA LEU A 108 -2.69 -9.04 -12.86
C LEU A 108 -1.93 -9.55 -14.07
N ASN A 109 -0.60 -9.70 -13.99
CA ASN A 109 0.22 -10.13 -15.12
C ASN A 109 1.17 -11.29 -14.77
N PRO A 110 0.65 -12.47 -14.40
CA PRO A 110 1.46 -13.65 -14.15
C PRO A 110 1.96 -14.25 -15.48
N ALA A 111 2.92 -15.17 -15.40
CA ALA A 111 3.42 -15.87 -16.59
C ALA A 111 2.29 -16.64 -17.31
N PRO A 112 2.34 -16.83 -18.63
CA PRO A 112 1.28 -17.49 -19.39
C PRO A 112 0.85 -18.86 -18.83
N GLU A 113 1.79 -19.63 -18.32
CA GLU A 113 1.57 -20.98 -17.77
C GLU A 113 0.80 -20.96 -16.44
N GLN A 114 0.80 -19.81 -15.76
CA GLN A 114 0.09 -19.56 -14.50
C GLN A 114 -1.31 -18.97 -14.75
N ARG A 115 -1.73 -18.77 -15.99
CA ARG A 115 -3.06 -18.22 -16.33
C ARG A 115 -4.07 -19.35 -16.47
N GLY A 116 -5.18 -19.23 -15.77
CA GLY A 116 -6.35 -20.07 -15.95
C GLY A 116 -7.03 -19.81 -17.29
N ARG A 117 -7.92 -20.72 -17.70
CA ARG A 117 -8.59 -20.65 -19.02
C ARG A 117 -9.40 -19.37 -19.23
N ALA A 118 -9.99 -18.82 -18.17
CA ALA A 118 -10.86 -17.64 -18.22
C ALA A 118 -10.16 -16.34 -17.78
N PHE A 119 -8.83 -16.37 -17.67
CA PHE A 119 -8.04 -15.24 -17.21
C PHE A 119 -7.91 -14.16 -18.29
N GLU A 120 -8.20 -12.90 -17.95
CA GLU A 120 -8.03 -11.77 -18.87
C GLU A 120 -7.21 -10.64 -18.23
N ILE A 121 -6.10 -10.25 -18.87
CA ILE A 121 -5.22 -9.18 -18.33
C ILE A 121 -5.91 -7.81 -18.30
N SER A 122 -6.88 -7.59 -19.19
CA SER A 122 -7.63 -6.33 -19.29
C SER A 122 -8.57 -6.07 -18.11
N GLU A 123 -8.76 -7.05 -17.22
CA GLU A 123 -9.54 -6.90 -15.98
C GLU A 123 -8.81 -6.06 -14.93
N GLY A 124 -7.56 -5.64 -15.18
CA GLY A 124 -6.83 -4.71 -14.31
C GLY A 124 -6.31 -5.37 -13.04
N VAL A 125 -6.29 -4.60 -11.95
CA VAL A 125 -5.92 -5.11 -10.62
C VAL A 125 -7.17 -5.76 -10.03
N SER A 126 -7.16 -7.09 -9.95
CA SER A 126 -8.31 -7.92 -9.62
C SER A 126 -8.17 -8.60 -8.26
N CYS A 127 -9.14 -9.46 -7.92
CA CYS A 127 -9.21 -10.16 -6.62
C CYS A 127 -7.89 -10.85 -6.27
N GLU A 128 -7.25 -11.50 -7.24
CA GLU A 128 -6.08 -12.34 -7.01
C GLU A 128 -4.75 -11.55 -6.94
N ASN A 129 -4.74 -10.26 -7.31
CA ASN A 129 -3.61 -9.37 -6.97
C ASN A 129 -3.47 -9.26 -5.44
N CYS A 130 -4.59 -9.14 -4.73
CA CYS A 130 -4.63 -9.03 -3.29
C CYS A 130 -4.67 -10.41 -2.61
N HIS A 131 -5.53 -11.32 -3.06
CA HIS A 131 -5.75 -12.62 -2.42
C HIS A 131 -4.80 -13.73 -2.87
N GLY A 132 -4.00 -13.53 -3.92
CA GLY A 132 -3.14 -14.58 -4.49
C GLY A 132 -3.89 -15.53 -5.42
N PRO A 133 -3.19 -16.50 -6.03
CA PRO A 133 -3.76 -17.33 -7.08
C PRO A 133 -4.80 -18.31 -6.53
N ALA A 134 -6.02 -18.24 -7.04
CA ALA A 134 -7.19 -18.86 -6.44
C ALA A 134 -7.28 -20.36 -6.69
N SER A 135 -6.59 -20.92 -7.70
CA SER A 135 -6.78 -22.33 -8.08
C SER A 135 -6.57 -23.33 -6.95
N ALA A 136 -5.73 -22.99 -5.96
CA ALA A 136 -5.43 -23.86 -4.82
C ALA A 136 -6.44 -23.77 -3.67
N TRP A 137 -7.22 -22.68 -3.56
CA TRP A 137 -8.14 -22.45 -2.43
C TRP A 137 -9.58 -22.11 -2.83
N LEU A 138 -9.89 -21.86 -4.12
CA LEU A 138 -11.22 -21.48 -4.59
C LEU A 138 -12.29 -22.54 -4.27
N GLY A 139 -12.02 -23.82 -4.49
CA GLY A 139 -12.95 -24.88 -4.11
C GLY A 139 -13.10 -25.00 -2.58
N PRO A 140 -11.99 -25.25 -1.85
CA PRO A 140 -12.04 -25.47 -0.41
C PRO A 140 -12.62 -24.31 0.40
N HIS A 141 -12.34 -23.05 0.06
CA HIS A 141 -12.83 -21.91 0.84
C HIS A 141 -14.35 -21.74 0.86
N ALA A 142 -15.04 -22.28 -0.16
CA ALA A 142 -16.49 -22.26 -0.25
C ALA A 142 -17.16 -23.34 0.61
N THR A 143 -16.39 -24.30 1.14
CA THR A 143 -16.91 -25.36 2.00
C THR A 143 -17.31 -24.81 3.38
N ARG A 144 -18.33 -25.43 3.98
CA ARG A 144 -18.82 -25.05 5.32
C ARG A 144 -17.69 -25.14 6.35
N ALA A 145 -17.55 -24.08 7.15
CA ALA A 145 -16.57 -23.99 8.24
C ALA A 145 -15.10 -24.09 7.79
N TRP A 146 -14.77 -23.75 6.53
CA TRP A 146 -13.38 -23.64 6.10
C TRP A 146 -12.64 -22.52 6.86
N PRO A 147 -11.56 -22.83 7.61
CA PRO A 147 -10.79 -21.83 8.33
C PRO A 147 -9.94 -20.99 7.37
N HIS A 148 -9.78 -19.70 7.70
CA HIS A 148 -8.99 -18.76 6.89
C HIS A 148 -7.53 -19.22 6.76
N GLU A 149 -6.98 -19.74 7.85
CA GLU A 149 -5.61 -20.22 7.96
C GLU A 149 -5.33 -21.36 6.96
N LYS A 150 -6.35 -22.16 6.61
CA LYS A 150 -6.20 -23.19 5.58
C LYS A 150 -6.17 -22.63 4.17
N SER A 151 -6.89 -21.53 3.89
CA SER A 151 -6.74 -20.81 2.62
C SER A 151 -5.35 -20.22 2.49
N VAL A 152 -4.83 -19.63 3.58
CA VAL A 152 -3.47 -19.07 3.62
C VAL A 152 -2.42 -20.17 3.41
N ALA A 153 -2.56 -21.31 4.09
CA ALA A 153 -1.69 -22.47 3.88
C ALA A 153 -1.76 -23.03 2.44
N ALA A 154 -2.88 -22.82 1.74
CA ALA A 154 -3.07 -23.17 0.34
C ALA A 154 -2.63 -22.07 -0.65
N GLY A 155 -2.01 -20.99 -0.19
CA GLY A 155 -1.43 -19.93 -1.03
C GLY A 155 -2.25 -18.65 -1.15
N MET A 156 -3.32 -18.48 -0.36
CA MET A 156 -3.98 -17.17 -0.22
C MET A 156 -3.07 -16.20 0.55
N HIS A 157 -2.97 -14.95 0.11
CA HIS A 157 -2.32 -13.92 0.91
C HIS A 157 -3.18 -13.54 2.13
N ASP A 158 -2.56 -13.43 3.31
CA ASP A 158 -3.28 -13.11 4.54
C ASP A 158 -3.57 -11.61 4.68
N THR A 159 -4.47 -11.08 3.85
CA THR A 159 -4.90 -9.68 3.93
C THR A 159 -5.82 -9.38 5.12
N ARG A 160 -6.05 -10.37 6.01
CA ARG A 160 -6.75 -10.18 7.29
C ARG A 160 -5.82 -9.57 8.34
N ASP A 161 -4.53 -9.88 8.25
CA ASP A 161 -3.50 -9.19 9.04
C ASP A 161 -3.21 -7.81 8.42
N VAL A 162 -3.31 -6.76 9.24
CA VAL A 162 -3.12 -5.38 8.78
C VAL A 162 -1.71 -5.12 8.25
N ILE A 163 -0.68 -5.81 8.77
CA ILE A 163 0.69 -5.69 8.29
C ILE A 163 0.81 -6.27 6.88
N HIS A 164 0.40 -7.54 6.70
CA HIS A 164 0.44 -8.21 5.40
C HIS A 164 -0.47 -7.54 4.36
N ARG A 165 -1.63 -7.01 4.78
CA ARG A 165 -2.48 -6.21 3.90
C ARG A 165 -1.78 -4.94 3.44
N THR A 166 -1.14 -4.21 4.36
CA THR A 166 -0.39 -2.99 4.01
C THR A 166 0.76 -3.31 3.05
N GLU A 167 1.53 -4.37 3.33
CA GLU A 167 2.59 -4.86 2.44
C GLU A 167 2.07 -5.08 1.02
N LYS A 168 0.92 -5.73 0.89
CA LYS A 168 0.31 -6.01 -0.40
C LYS A 168 -0.04 -4.73 -1.15
N CYS A 169 -0.62 -3.73 -0.48
CA CYS A 169 -0.91 -2.43 -1.08
C CYS A 169 0.38 -1.72 -1.55
N LEU A 170 1.42 -1.76 -0.71
CA LEU A 170 2.68 -1.08 -0.97
C LEU A 170 3.52 -1.70 -2.07
N GLU A 171 3.24 -2.94 -2.50
CA GLU A 171 3.89 -3.51 -3.68
C GLU A 171 3.75 -2.62 -4.94
N CYS A 172 2.63 -1.91 -5.05
CA CYS A 172 2.37 -0.96 -6.14
C CYS A 172 2.40 0.50 -5.68
N HIS A 173 1.86 0.80 -4.49
CA HIS A 173 1.73 2.18 -3.97
C HIS A 173 3.01 2.78 -3.39
N LEU A 174 4.09 2.00 -3.31
CA LEU A 174 5.42 2.47 -2.93
C LEU A 174 6.51 1.79 -3.77
N GLY A 175 6.34 0.50 -3.99
CA GLY A 175 7.12 -0.30 -4.92
C GLY A 175 8.00 -1.36 -4.27
N THR A 176 8.45 -2.27 -5.12
CA THR A 176 9.41 -3.35 -4.86
C THR A 176 10.55 -3.26 -5.87
N ARG A 177 11.52 -4.17 -5.80
CA ARG A 177 12.58 -4.31 -6.81
C ARG A 177 12.02 -4.57 -8.23
N ASN A 178 10.81 -5.12 -8.35
CA ASN A 178 10.17 -5.52 -9.60
C ASN A 178 9.03 -4.57 -10.05
N LYS A 179 8.45 -3.82 -9.13
CA LYS A 179 7.30 -2.94 -9.34
C LYS A 179 7.65 -1.57 -8.80
N PHE A 180 7.95 -0.58 -9.62
CA PHE A 180 8.35 0.72 -9.10
C PHE A 180 8.05 1.84 -10.07
N VAL A 181 7.86 3.03 -9.50
CA VAL A 181 7.83 4.30 -10.22
C VAL A 181 9.13 5.03 -9.88
N ASP A 182 9.93 5.29 -10.91
CA ASP A 182 11.17 6.06 -10.82
C ASP A 182 10.93 7.51 -11.27
N HIS A 183 11.90 8.39 -11.01
CA HIS A 183 11.82 9.79 -11.41
C HIS A 183 11.64 9.95 -12.92
N GLN A 184 12.18 9.03 -13.73
CA GLN A 184 11.97 9.03 -15.18
C GLN A 184 10.50 8.81 -15.54
N MET A 185 9.81 7.88 -14.87
CA MET A 185 8.37 7.66 -15.08
C MET A 185 7.54 8.87 -14.64
N ILE A 186 7.90 9.50 -13.51
CA ILE A 186 7.22 10.71 -13.04
C ILE A 186 7.40 11.85 -14.05
N ALA A 187 8.63 12.09 -14.51
CA ALA A 187 8.92 13.08 -15.53
C ALA A 187 8.20 12.83 -16.87
N ALA A 188 7.88 11.57 -17.18
CA ALA A 188 7.08 11.20 -18.36
C ALA A 188 5.56 11.38 -18.18
N GLY A 189 5.10 11.65 -16.95
CA GLY A 189 3.68 11.92 -16.65
C GLY A 189 3.02 10.94 -15.69
N HIS A 190 3.75 9.99 -15.09
CA HIS A 190 3.20 9.18 -13.99
C HIS A 190 2.98 10.07 -12.76
N PRO A 191 1.85 9.99 -12.06
CA PRO A 191 1.70 10.68 -10.78
C PRO A 191 2.73 10.18 -9.77
N ASP A 192 3.28 11.07 -8.94
CA ASP A 192 4.06 10.63 -7.79
C ASP A 192 3.18 9.81 -6.84
N LEU A 193 3.78 8.81 -6.19
CA LEU A 193 3.07 7.85 -5.36
C LEU A 193 3.05 8.31 -3.89
N TYR A 194 1.85 8.36 -3.33
CA TYR A 194 1.61 8.52 -1.90
C TYR A 194 0.52 7.56 -1.46
N PHE A 195 0.51 7.23 -0.16
CA PHE A 195 -0.36 6.22 0.39
C PHE A 195 -0.62 6.47 1.88
N GLU A 196 -1.82 6.13 2.33
CA GLU A 196 -2.19 6.06 3.74
C GLU A 196 -3.28 4.98 3.83
N LEU A 197 -3.10 3.98 4.69
CA LEU A 197 -3.85 2.73 4.59
C LEU A 197 -5.35 2.92 4.81
N ASP A 198 -5.76 3.69 5.82
CA ASP A 198 -7.17 3.87 6.13
C ASP A 198 -7.88 4.71 5.07
N SER A 199 -7.27 5.84 4.68
CA SER A 199 -7.75 6.74 3.63
C SER A 199 -7.88 6.01 2.29
N PHE A 200 -6.86 5.23 1.91
CA PHE A 200 -6.88 4.45 0.67
C PHE A 200 -7.86 3.27 0.75
N SER A 201 -8.08 2.69 1.93
CA SER A 201 -9.12 1.68 2.15
C SER A 201 -10.54 2.26 2.16
N ALA A 202 -10.70 3.58 2.35
CA ALA A 202 -11.99 4.25 2.19
C ALA A 202 -12.30 4.55 0.72
N VAL A 203 -11.30 5.02 -0.06
CA VAL A 203 -11.48 5.36 -1.48
C VAL A 203 -11.36 4.16 -2.44
N MET A 204 -10.77 3.05 -1.99
CA MET A 204 -10.99 1.71 -2.53
C MET A 204 -12.05 1.06 -1.62
N PRO A 205 -13.36 1.15 -1.93
CA PRO A 205 -14.40 0.75 -1.00
C PRO A 205 -14.15 -0.66 -0.45
N ARG A 206 -14.19 -0.80 0.87
CA ARG A 206 -13.76 -2.02 1.57
C ARG A 206 -14.50 -3.24 1.05
N HIS A 207 -13.72 -4.28 0.71
CA HIS A 207 -14.21 -5.59 0.29
C HIS A 207 -14.42 -6.54 1.48
N TRP A 208 -14.55 -6.00 2.69
CA TRP A 208 -14.72 -6.75 3.92
C TRP A 208 -15.62 -5.98 4.89
N LYS A 209 -16.22 -6.69 5.83
CA LYS A 209 -16.98 -6.08 6.92
C LYS A 209 -16.07 -5.28 7.85
N VAL A 210 -16.55 -4.13 8.30
CA VAL A 210 -15.95 -3.32 9.37
C VAL A 210 -17.02 -3.10 10.43
N PRO A 211 -16.85 -3.59 11.68
CA PRO A 211 -15.72 -4.40 12.13
C PRO A 211 -15.76 -5.78 11.47
N ARG A 212 -14.61 -6.45 11.41
CA ARG A 212 -14.57 -7.85 11.03
C ARG A 212 -15.38 -8.69 12.02
N GLU A 213 -16.07 -9.69 11.50
CA GLU A 213 -16.80 -10.66 12.31
C GLU A 213 -16.04 -11.99 12.44
N SER A 214 -16.14 -12.61 13.62
CA SER A 214 -15.69 -13.99 13.86
C SER A 214 -16.73 -15.00 13.38
N GLU A 215 -18.00 -14.68 13.63
CA GLU A 215 -19.22 -15.36 13.23
C GLU A 215 -20.27 -14.29 12.88
N PRO A 216 -21.29 -14.58 12.06
CA PRO A 216 -22.34 -13.60 11.74
C PRO A 216 -22.88 -12.90 13.00
N GLY A 217 -22.77 -11.58 13.03
CA GLY A 217 -23.24 -10.75 14.15
C GLY A 217 -22.32 -10.73 15.38
N LYS A 218 -21.14 -11.36 15.34
CA LYS A 218 -20.15 -11.36 16.42
C LYS A 218 -18.86 -10.64 16.01
N PRO A 219 -18.75 -9.32 16.28
CA PRO A 219 -17.54 -8.55 16.02
C PRO A 219 -16.30 -9.19 16.66
N ALA A 220 -15.21 -9.23 15.90
CA ALA A 220 -13.90 -9.68 16.34
C ALA A 220 -13.00 -8.52 16.79
N GLU A 221 -13.49 -7.29 16.65
CA GLU A 221 -12.82 -6.04 16.96
C GLU A 221 -13.85 -4.93 17.15
N ASP A 222 -13.44 -3.85 17.80
CA ASP A 222 -14.27 -2.65 17.94
C ASP A 222 -14.29 -1.87 16.62
N ALA A 223 -15.51 -1.65 16.10
CA ALA A 223 -15.76 -0.92 14.85
C ALA A 223 -15.18 0.49 14.85
N ALA A 224 -15.24 1.17 15.99
CA ALA A 224 -14.83 2.58 16.10
C ALA A 224 -13.33 2.75 15.83
N TRP A 225 -12.53 1.72 16.09
CA TRP A 225 -11.07 1.82 16.09
C TRP A 225 -10.37 1.04 14.98
N VAL A 226 -11.12 0.41 14.07
CA VAL A 226 -10.51 -0.30 12.93
C VAL A 226 -9.68 0.67 12.08
N GLY A 227 -10.21 1.84 11.74
CA GLY A 227 -9.50 2.85 10.95
C GLY A 227 -8.25 3.37 11.65
N VAL A 228 -8.29 3.56 12.98
CA VAL A 228 -7.10 3.99 13.74
C VAL A 228 -6.00 2.93 13.74
N ARG A 229 -6.36 1.64 13.84
CA ARG A 229 -5.39 0.54 13.72
C ARG A 229 -4.78 0.46 12.32
N GLU A 230 -5.60 0.69 11.31
CA GLU A 230 -5.15 0.69 9.91
C GLU A 230 -4.18 1.83 9.65
N TRP A 231 -4.53 3.05 10.07
CA TRP A 231 -3.66 4.20 10.02
C TRP A 231 -2.34 3.94 10.73
N SER A 232 -2.39 3.54 12.01
CA SER A 232 -1.20 3.41 12.83
C SER A 232 -0.23 2.33 12.31
N ALA A 233 -0.71 1.10 12.11
CA ALA A 233 0.11 0.01 11.59
C ALA A 233 0.55 0.28 10.15
N GLY A 234 -0.32 0.90 9.35
CA GLY A 234 -0.02 1.35 8.00
C GLY A 234 1.17 2.29 7.95
N GLN A 235 1.22 3.31 8.81
CA GLN A 235 2.35 4.25 8.90
C GLN A 235 3.68 3.54 9.20
N ALA A 236 3.68 2.57 10.13
CA ALA A 236 4.88 1.82 10.47
C ALA A 236 5.39 0.95 9.31
N VAL A 237 4.48 0.24 8.64
CA VAL A 237 4.83 -0.63 7.50
C VAL A 237 5.28 0.19 6.30
N GLN A 238 4.66 1.35 6.05
CA GLN A 238 5.10 2.30 5.03
C GLN A 238 6.53 2.76 5.23
N LEU A 239 6.90 3.16 6.46
CA LEU A 239 8.27 3.55 6.76
C LEU A 239 9.24 2.39 6.55
N ARG A 240 8.92 1.20 7.08
CA ARG A 240 9.73 0.00 6.90
C ARG A 240 10.00 -0.27 5.42
N THR A 241 8.96 -0.30 4.60
CA THR A 241 9.08 -0.58 3.16
C THR A 241 9.79 0.55 2.41
N ALA A 242 9.66 1.81 2.85
CA ALA A 242 10.45 2.91 2.29
C ALA A 242 11.95 2.76 2.60
N MET A 243 12.30 2.29 3.79
CA MET A 243 13.69 2.03 4.17
C MET A 243 14.27 0.80 3.45
N GLU A 244 13.47 -0.26 3.27
CA GLU A 244 13.84 -1.39 2.42
C GLU A 244 14.07 -0.94 0.97
N ARG A 245 13.19 -0.07 0.46
CA ARG A 245 13.32 0.56 -0.86
C ARG A 245 14.62 1.31 -1.04
N LEU A 246 14.91 2.19 -0.11
CA LEU A 246 16.13 2.98 -0.14
C LEU A 246 17.37 2.08 -0.06
N THR A 247 17.33 1.03 0.76
CA THR A 247 18.40 0.04 0.89
C THR A 247 18.69 -0.66 -0.44
N TRP A 248 17.66 -1.21 -1.11
CA TRP A 248 17.89 -1.95 -2.35
C TRP A 248 18.25 -1.02 -3.52
N ARG A 249 17.82 0.24 -3.53
CA ARG A 249 18.28 1.24 -4.50
C ARG A 249 19.74 1.60 -4.30
N ALA A 250 20.14 1.88 -3.06
CA ALA A 250 21.53 2.18 -2.72
C ALA A 250 22.48 1.05 -3.12
N ARG A 251 22.04 -0.20 -2.95
CA ARG A 251 22.79 -1.42 -3.33
C ARG A 251 22.69 -1.82 -4.80
N ASN A 252 21.99 -1.04 -5.64
CA ASN A 252 21.75 -1.35 -7.05
C ASN A 252 21.12 -2.75 -7.26
N GLU A 253 20.11 -3.08 -6.45
CA GLU A 253 19.42 -4.38 -6.48
C GLU A 253 18.11 -4.34 -7.30
N ARG A 254 17.93 -3.34 -8.17
CA ARG A 254 16.79 -3.27 -9.10
C ARG A 254 16.73 -4.54 -9.96
N ALA A 255 15.52 -4.98 -10.28
CA ALA A 255 15.32 -6.15 -11.14
C ALA A 255 15.84 -5.94 -12.57
N ASP A 256 15.73 -4.70 -13.09
CA ASP A 256 16.20 -4.32 -14.42
C ASP A 256 17.72 -4.04 -14.50
N LYS A 257 18.44 -4.19 -13.38
CA LYS A 257 19.91 -4.02 -13.26
C LYS A 257 20.43 -2.64 -13.68
N LYS A 258 19.56 -1.64 -13.82
CA LYS A 258 19.97 -0.26 -14.11
C LYS A 258 20.50 0.39 -12.84
N ASP A 259 21.73 0.89 -12.92
CA ASP A 259 22.32 1.64 -11.83
C ASP A 259 21.85 3.10 -11.84
N VAL A 260 20.81 3.37 -11.05
CA VAL A 260 20.23 4.71 -10.90
C VAL A 260 20.41 5.14 -9.45
N TRP A 261 21.32 6.10 -9.23
CA TRP A 261 21.55 6.70 -7.93
C TRP A 261 22.10 8.13 -8.02
N PRO A 262 21.65 9.02 -7.13
CA PRO A 262 20.44 8.83 -6.32
C PRO A 262 19.21 8.66 -7.21
N GLU A 263 18.20 7.95 -6.70
CA GLU A 263 16.88 7.97 -7.31
C GLU A 263 16.15 9.22 -6.82
N TYR A 264 15.84 10.15 -7.70
CA TYR A 264 15.20 11.41 -7.30
C TYR A 264 13.75 11.26 -6.84
N SER A 265 13.07 10.13 -7.11
CA SER A 265 11.78 9.82 -6.47
C SER A 265 11.88 9.44 -4.98
N GLU A 266 13.08 9.45 -4.39
CA GLU A 266 13.28 9.41 -2.93
C GLU A 266 13.27 10.80 -2.30
N LEU A 267 13.37 11.85 -3.10
CA LEU A 267 13.47 13.24 -2.65
C LEU A 267 12.11 13.92 -2.66
N SER A 268 11.99 15.06 -1.98
CA SER A 268 10.82 15.90 -2.16
C SER A 268 10.84 16.50 -3.57
N CYS A 269 9.82 16.17 -4.36
CA CYS A 269 9.70 16.67 -5.73
C CYS A 269 9.54 18.19 -5.76
N PHE A 270 8.75 18.75 -4.84
CA PHE A 270 8.44 20.18 -4.81
C PHE A 270 9.49 21.01 -4.07
N ALA A 271 10.55 20.39 -3.55
CA ALA A 271 11.78 21.09 -3.22
C ALA A 271 12.47 21.67 -4.47
N CYS A 272 12.25 21.05 -5.65
CA CYS A 272 12.76 21.53 -6.94
C CYS A 272 11.64 22.07 -7.86
N HIS A 273 10.45 21.45 -7.83
CA HIS A 273 9.33 21.75 -8.74
C HIS A 273 8.32 22.73 -8.14
N HIS A 274 8.78 23.87 -7.64
CA HIS A 274 7.93 24.95 -7.13
C HIS A 274 8.13 26.24 -7.94
N ALA A 275 7.24 27.22 -7.75
CA ALA A 275 7.40 28.52 -8.39
C ALA A 275 8.69 29.22 -7.93
N LEU A 276 9.50 29.70 -8.88
CA LEU A 276 10.66 30.55 -8.61
C LEU A 276 10.18 32.00 -8.61
N GLY A 277 10.10 32.60 -7.42
CA GLY A 277 9.61 33.96 -7.19
C GLY A 277 10.62 34.85 -6.47
N ALA A 278 10.21 36.07 -6.14
CA ALA A 278 11.01 36.95 -5.29
C ALA A 278 11.12 36.36 -3.88
N ALA A 279 12.27 36.58 -3.22
CA ALA A 279 12.55 35.97 -1.91
C ALA A 279 11.50 36.27 -0.84
N LYS A 280 10.99 37.50 -0.84
CA LYS A 280 9.92 37.95 0.06
C LYS A 280 8.60 37.18 -0.08
N ASP A 281 8.40 36.49 -1.20
CA ASP A 281 7.18 35.74 -1.52
C ASP A 281 7.41 34.22 -1.39
N SER A 282 8.59 33.80 -0.89
CA SER A 282 8.98 32.40 -0.75
C SER A 282 9.14 32.02 0.72
N TRP A 283 8.16 31.30 1.26
CA TRP A 283 8.25 30.72 2.61
C TRP A 283 9.53 29.89 2.77
N ARG A 284 9.95 29.17 1.72
CA ARG A 284 11.19 28.38 1.74
C ARG A 284 12.44 29.24 1.97
N GLN A 285 12.50 30.44 1.40
CA GLN A 285 13.65 31.34 1.58
C GLN A 285 13.58 32.11 2.89
N GLU A 286 12.37 32.40 3.37
CA GLU A 286 12.13 33.00 4.70
C GLU A 286 12.58 32.08 5.84
N HIS A 287 12.20 30.80 5.79
CA HIS A 287 12.57 29.79 6.78
C HIS A 287 13.98 29.22 6.59
N GLY A 288 14.53 29.35 5.38
CA GLY A 288 15.82 28.77 5.01
C GLY A 288 15.78 27.23 4.89
N TYR A 289 16.96 26.62 4.99
CA TYR A 289 17.15 25.20 4.66
C TYR A 289 17.89 24.47 5.79
N VAL A 290 17.20 24.27 6.92
CA VAL A 290 17.79 23.64 8.11
C VAL A 290 18.33 22.24 7.79
N GLY A 291 19.56 21.95 8.24
CA GLY A 291 20.18 20.63 8.08
C GLY A 291 20.67 20.28 6.68
N ARG A 292 20.61 21.21 5.71
CA ARG A 292 21.12 21.00 4.35
C ARG A 292 21.66 22.29 3.73
N ARG A 293 22.44 22.15 2.66
CA ARG A 293 22.92 23.31 1.90
C ARG A 293 21.77 23.89 1.06
N PRO A 294 21.65 25.22 0.94
CA PRO A 294 20.76 25.83 -0.05
C PRO A 294 21.03 25.25 -1.46
N GLY A 295 19.98 24.78 -2.13
CA GLY A 295 20.07 24.14 -3.45
C GLY A 295 20.16 22.61 -3.43
N ASP A 296 20.47 21.98 -2.30
CA ASP A 296 20.36 20.51 -2.18
C ASP A 296 18.90 20.14 -1.86
N PRO A 297 18.24 19.24 -2.59
CA PRO A 297 16.85 18.87 -2.33
C PRO A 297 16.70 18.14 -0.98
N ALA A 298 15.58 18.32 -0.30
CA ALA A 298 15.28 17.56 0.92
C ALA A 298 14.94 16.10 0.58
N TRP A 299 15.35 15.16 1.43
CA TRP A 299 14.81 13.81 1.41
C TRP A 299 13.31 13.80 1.74
N ASN A 300 12.52 12.94 1.08
CA ASN A 300 11.08 12.86 1.32
C ASN A 300 10.77 12.18 2.67
N SER A 301 10.60 12.99 3.70
CA SER A 301 10.37 12.51 5.08
C SER A 301 8.91 12.14 5.38
N SER A 302 8.00 12.15 4.40
CA SER A 302 6.56 12.04 4.69
C SER A 302 6.15 10.73 5.34
N ARG A 303 6.89 9.64 5.12
CA ARG A 303 6.64 8.33 5.76
C ARG A 303 7.11 8.28 7.21
N TYR A 304 7.70 9.37 7.70
CA TYR A 304 8.22 9.48 9.06
C TYR A 304 7.70 10.70 9.84
N ALA A 305 7.44 11.82 9.16
CA ALA A 305 7.10 13.11 9.78
C ALA A 305 5.95 13.02 10.80
N VAL A 306 4.87 12.31 10.47
CA VAL A 306 3.75 12.04 11.38
C VAL A 306 4.04 10.82 12.27
N PHE A 307 4.57 9.74 11.68
CA PHE A 307 4.80 8.49 12.38
C PHE A 307 5.73 8.61 13.59
N ARG A 308 6.73 9.52 13.56
CA ARG A 308 7.64 9.73 14.70
C ARG A 308 6.91 10.12 15.98
N LEU A 309 5.79 10.84 15.88
CA LEU A 309 4.97 11.23 17.04
C LEU A 309 4.31 10.02 17.68
N LEU A 310 3.77 9.12 16.85
CA LEU A 310 3.17 7.87 17.29
C LEU A 310 4.23 6.91 17.86
N ALA A 311 5.34 6.73 17.14
CA ALA A 311 6.44 5.86 17.57
C ALA A 311 6.94 6.24 18.97
N LYS A 312 7.16 7.54 19.24
CA LYS A 312 7.61 8.04 20.55
C LYS A 312 6.60 7.73 21.67
N GLN A 313 5.31 7.74 21.37
CA GLN A 313 4.26 7.42 22.33
C GLN A 313 4.18 5.93 22.67
N ILE A 314 4.43 5.06 21.69
CA ILE A 314 4.19 3.60 21.84
C ILE A 314 5.45 2.82 22.23
N ASP A 315 6.61 3.21 21.71
CA ASP A 315 7.87 2.53 21.94
C ASP A 315 9.03 3.54 21.86
N SER A 316 9.22 4.29 22.94
CA SER A 316 10.20 5.39 23.00
C SER A 316 11.63 4.93 22.72
N ALA A 317 12.00 3.70 23.10
CA ALA A 317 13.33 3.15 22.88
C ALA A 317 13.58 2.86 21.39
N ASN A 318 12.68 2.13 20.72
CA ASN A 318 12.80 1.92 19.27
C ASN A 318 12.63 3.24 18.49
N ALA A 319 11.81 4.18 18.99
CA ALA A 319 11.63 5.49 18.37
C ALA A 319 12.90 6.36 18.40
N GLN A 320 13.65 6.36 19.50
CA GLN A 320 14.93 7.10 19.60
C GLN A 320 15.99 6.53 18.66
N GLU A 321 16.09 5.20 18.57
CA GLU A 321 16.96 4.55 17.58
C GLU A 321 16.51 4.90 16.16
N LEU A 322 15.21 4.89 15.89
CA LEU A 322 14.65 5.25 14.60
C LEU A 322 14.95 6.70 14.23
N ASP A 323 14.79 7.66 15.17
CA ASP A 323 15.15 9.07 14.96
C ASP A 323 16.62 9.18 14.52
N ARG A 324 17.54 8.45 15.16
CA ARG A 324 18.97 8.47 14.81
C ARG A 324 19.24 7.89 13.42
N GLN A 325 18.66 6.74 13.08
CA GLN A 325 18.87 6.14 11.76
C GLN A 325 18.28 7.02 10.64
N LEU A 326 17.10 7.60 10.88
CA LEU A 326 16.43 8.46 9.91
C LEU A 326 17.10 9.82 9.78
N LEU A 327 17.73 10.34 10.84
CA LEU A 327 18.57 11.53 10.75
C LEU A 327 19.77 11.27 9.83
N ALA A 328 20.47 10.15 10.00
CA ALA A 328 21.59 9.79 9.11
C ALA A 328 21.15 9.61 7.65
N VAL A 329 19.98 9.00 7.42
CA VAL A 329 19.38 8.91 6.07
C VAL A 329 19.07 10.30 5.53
N SER A 330 18.42 11.16 6.31
CA SER A 330 17.99 12.49 5.89
C SER A 330 19.17 13.40 5.56
N GLU A 331 20.20 13.44 6.42
CA GLU A 331 21.41 14.25 6.21
C GLU A 331 22.18 13.81 4.96
N GLU A 332 22.27 12.51 4.70
CA GLU A 332 22.99 12.00 3.54
C GLU A 332 22.18 12.15 2.26
N MET A 333 20.91 11.72 2.26
CA MET A 333 20.04 11.78 1.08
C MET A 333 19.69 13.21 0.67
N SER A 334 19.81 14.19 1.56
CA SER A 334 19.65 15.61 1.25
C SER A 334 20.92 16.26 0.68
N LYS A 335 21.78 15.48 0.01
CA LYS A 335 22.94 15.93 -0.77
C LYS A 335 22.70 15.64 -2.25
N LEU A 336 23.31 16.43 -3.14
CA LEU A 336 23.21 16.17 -4.59
C LEU A 336 23.83 14.83 -5.02
N ASN A 337 24.86 14.37 -4.31
CA ASN A 337 25.53 13.10 -4.55
C ASN A 337 25.69 12.31 -3.24
N PRO A 338 24.62 11.64 -2.77
CA PRO A 338 24.63 10.94 -1.50
C PRO A 338 25.50 9.68 -1.56
N ASP A 339 26.19 9.35 -0.46
CA ASP A 339 26.98 8.13 -0.33
C ASP A 339 26.10 6.92 0.00
N ARG A 340 26.04 5.96 -0.94
CA ARG A 340 25.34 4.68 -0.78
C ARG A 340 25.79 3.90 0.45
N ASN A 341 27.06 4.01 0.82
CA ASN A 341 27.67 3.28 1.93
C ASN A 341 27.25 3.85 3.30
N VAL A 342 26.73 5.08 3.33
CA VAL A 342 26.12 5.68 4.52
C VAL A 342 24.61 5.39 4.54
N VAL A 343 23.94 5.58 3.39
CA VAL A 343 22.48 5.43 3.30
C VAL A 343 22.03 3.97 3.50
N ALA A 344 22.67 3.01 2.82
CA ALA A 344 22.20 1.63 2.82
C ALA A 344 22.24 0.99 4.22
N PRO A 345 23.30 1.13 5.04
CA PRO A 345 23.30 0.62 6.40
C PRO A 345 22.27 1.29 7.31
N ALA A 346 22.13 2.62 7.25
CA ALA A 346 21.19 3.36 8.09
C ALA A 346 19.73 2.98 7.77
N ALA A 347 19.37 2.94 6.49
CA ALA A 347 18.04 2.49 6.05
C ALA A 347 17.80 1.01 6.43
N SER A 348 18.79 0.13 6.23
CA SER A 348 18.68 -1.28 6.59
C SER A 348 18.51 -1.49 8.10
N ALA A 349 19.08 -0.62 8.94
CA ALA A 349 18.90 -0.65 10.39
C ALA A 349 17.54 -0.08 10.83
N ALA A 350 16.99 0.89 10.09
CA ALA A 350 15.70 1.50 10.36
C ALA A 350 14.51 0.55 10.13
N ALA A 351 14.55 -0.25 9.07
CA ALA A 351 13.45 -1.15 8.70
C ALA A 351 12.99 -2.08 9.85
N PRO A 352 13.85 -2.88 10.51
CA PRO A 352 13.42 -3.77 11.58
C PRO A 352 12.89 -3.03 12.83
N LEU A 353 13.26 -1.77 13.06
CA LEU A 353 12.69 -0.95 14.14
C LEU A 353 11.22 -0.62 13.85
N ALA A 354 10.95 -0.15 12.63
CA ALA A 354 9.59 0.13 12.18
C ALA A 354 8.72 -1.14 12.22
N GLN A 355 9.27 -2.31 11.86
CA GLN A 355 8.56 -3.59 12.01
C GLN A 355 8.18 -3.90 13.46
N ARG A 356 9.10 -3.73 14.41
CA ARG A 356 8.79 -3.98 15.83
C ARG A 356 7.67 -3.08 16.34
N ILE A 357 7.66 -1.82 15.91
CA ILE A 357 6.58 -0.89 16.24
C ILE A 357 5.27 -1.33 15.56
N ALA A 358 5.30 -1.76 14.30
CA ALA A 358 4.13 -2.28 13.58
C ALA A 358 3.47 -3.46 14.32
N GLU A 359 4.25 -4.41 14.84
CA GLU A 359 3.72 -5.55 15.61
C GLU A 359 3.00 -5.12 16.90
N ARG A 360 3.52 -4.09 17.57
CA ARG A 360 2.86 -3.52 18.75
C ARG A 360 1.56 -2.81 18.37
N LEU A 361 1.60 -2.00 17.30
CA LEU A 361 0.43 -1.26 16.80
C LEU A 361 -0.67 -2.20 16.30
N ARG A 362 -0.31 -3.33 15.71
CA ARG A 362 -1.25 -4.36 15.24
C ARG A 362 -2.09 -4.95 16.37
N THR A 363 -1.51 -5.09 17.57
CA THR A 363 -2.11 -5.84 18.69
C THR A 363 -2.56 -4.98 19.86
N MET A 364 -2.14 -3.71 19.94
CA MET A 364 -2.55 -2.82 21.01
C MET A 364 -4.05 -2.50 20.99
N GLN A 365 -4.57 -2.13 22.15
CA GLN A 365 -5.93 -1.63 22.28
C GLN A 365 -5.98 -0.14 21.91
N TYR A 366 -7.00 0.20 21.13
CA TYR A 366 -7.28 1.58 20.71
C TYR A 366 -8.49 2.10 21.47
N GLY A 367 -8.56 3.42 21.58
CA GLY A 367 -9.64 4.09 22.30
C GLY A 367 -9.56 5.60 22.10
N GLN A 368 -10.61 6.28 22.54
CA GLN A 368 -10.80 7.73 22.40
C GLN A 368 -9.58 8.53 22.87
N ALA A 369 -9.02 8.17 24.03
CA ALA A 369 -7.87 8.88 24.60
C ALA A 369 -6.60 8.73 23.75
N VAL A 370 -6.40 7.60 23.07
CA VAL A 370 -5.26 7.42 22.16
C VAL A 370 -5.44 8.27 20.90
N ALA A 371 -6.65 8.25 20.31
CA ALA A 371 -6.95 9.02 19.12
C ALA A 371 -6.86 10.54 19.37
N LEU A 372 -7.49 11.04 20.45
CA LEU A 372 -7.43 12.46 20.82
C LEU A 372 -6.01 12.94 21.08
N ARG A 373 -5.20 12.18 21.83
CA ARG A 373 -3.79 12.53 22.05
C ARG A 373 -2.99 12.60 20.76
N MET A 374 -3.25 11.70 19.80
CA MET A 374 -2.57 11.76 18.50
C MET A 374 -3.04 12.95 17.67
N LEU A 375 -4.33 13.27 17.65
CA LEU A 375 -4.86 14.48 17.01
C LEU A 375 -4.19 15.74 17.56
N GLN A 376 -4.10 15.84 18.89
CA GLN A 376 -3.43 16.96 19.58
C GLN A 376 -1.93 17.01 19.23
N ARG A 377 -1.21 15.90 19.36
CA ARG A 377 0.24 15.87 19.05
C ARG A 377 0.58 16.22 17.60
N ILE A 378 -0.21 15.74 16.64
CA ILE A 378 -0.01 16.06 15.22
C ILE A 378 -0.25 17.55 14.99
N SER A 379 -1.32 18.09 15.58
CA SER A 379 -1.66 19.50 15.41
C SER A 379 -0.77 20.47 16.19
N ASP A 380 -0.19 20.05 17.31
CA ASP A 380 0.84 20.77 18.06
C ASP A 380 2.15 20.89 17.28
N ASP A 381 2.47 19.88 16.47
CA ASP A 381 3.73 19.78 15.71
C ASP A 381 3.63 20.40 14.31
N ALA A 382 2.70 21.35 14.15
CA ALA A 382 2.30 21.94 12.88
C ALA A 382 3.46 22.53 12.07
N GLU A 383 4.36 23.25 12.72
CA GLU A 383 5.48 23.91 12.05
C GLU A 383 6.47 22.88 11.48
N ASN A 384 6.86 21.88 12.27
CA ASN A 384 7.80 20.84 11.81
C ASN A 384 7.20 19.99 10.68
N ILE A 385 5.90 19.69 10.74
CA ILE A 385 5.22 18.93 9.68
C ILE A 385 5.14 19.78 8.41
N ALA A 386 4.72 21.04 8.53
CA ALA A 386 4.50 21.90 7.38
C ALA A 386 5.79 22.26 6.64
N LEU A 387 6.87 22.51 7.39
CA LEU A 387 8.20 22.81 6.84
C LEU A 387 8.92 21.58 6.29
N ALA A 388 8.50 20.35 6.66
CA ALA A 388 9.11 19.13 6.17
C ALA A 388 8.93 18.98 4.64
N ASP A 389 7.68 19.03 4.15
CA ASP A 389 7.25 19.46 2.80
C ASP A 389 5.74 19.17 2.59
N GLU A 390 5.23 19.39 1.38
CA GLU A 390 3.85 19.09 0.99
C GLU A 390 3.46 17.62 1.22
N ARG A 391 4.33 16.64 0.93
CA ARG A 391 4.00 15.22 1.19
C ARG A 391 3.86 14.93 2.68
N ALA A 392 4.60 15.61 3.54
CA ALA A 392 4.46 15.46 5.00
C ALA A 392 3.14 16.07 5.47
N ALA A 393 2.77 17.23 4.92
CA ALA A 393 1.48 17.88 5.14
C ALA A 393 0.29 16.99 4.69
N GLU A 394 0.38 16.32 3.54
CA GLU A 394 -0.63 15.35 3.08
C GLU A 394 -0.79 14.18 4.04
N GLN A 395 0.31 13.63 4.56
CA GLN A 395 0.26 12.56 5.56
C GLN A 395 -0.39 13.05 6.86
N ALA A 396 -0.16 14.29 7.26
CA ALA A 396 -0.81 14.88 8.42
C ALA A 396 -2.31 15.12 8.20
N ALA A 397 -2.72 15.62 7.03
CA ALA A 397 -4.13 15.82 6.70
C ALA A 397 -4.90 14.49 6.71
N MET A 398 -4.36 13.45 6.05
CA MET A 398 -4.95 12.11 6.08
C MET A 398 -4.96 11.51 7.50
N ALA A 399 -3.89 11.68 8.27
CA ALA A 399 -3.83 11.20 9.65
C ALA A 399 -4.88 11.86 10.55
N ILE A 400 -5.01 13.19 10.49
CA ILE A 400 -6.01 13.94 11.24
C ILE A 400 -7.42 13.49 10.82
N ASP A 401 -7.67 13.30 9.52
CA ASP A 401 -8.96 12.85 9.02
C ASP A 401 -9.34 11.47 9.58
N SER A 402 -8.48 10.46 9.40
CA SER A 402 -8.69 9.09 9.89
C SER A 402 -8.90 9.04 11.41
N LEU A 403 -8.05 9.75 12.16
CA LEU A 403 -8.15 9.81 13.62
C LEU A 403 -9.44 10.51 14.06
N TYR A 404 -9.81 11.60 13.40
CA TYR A 404 -10.97 12.39 13.78
C TYR A 404 -12.29 11.71 13.43
N VAL A 405 -12.37 10.98 12.32
CA VAL A 405 -13.56 10.15 12.00
C VAL A 405 -13.80 9.13 13.11
N ALA A 406 -12.76 8.42 13.54
CA ALA A 406 -12.87 7.45 14.62
C ALA A 406 -13.25 8.12 15.96
N TYR A 407 -12.53 9.18 16.34
CA TYR A 407 -12.79 9.93 17.56
C TYR A 407 -14.21 10.51 17.61
N SER A 408 -14.67 11.16 16.53
CA SER A 408 -15.97 11.83 16.49
C SER A 408 -17.15 10.85 16.50
N ASN A 409 -17.01 9.67 15.89
CA ASN A 409 -18.03 8.63 15.91
C ASN A 409 -18.28 8.10 17.33
N ASP A 410 -17.21 7.97 18.13
CA ASP A 410 -17.27 7.51 19.51
C ASP A 410 -17.66 8.64 20.49
N ALA A 411 -16.92 9.76 20.45
CA ALA A 411 -17.05 10.88 21.38
C ALA A 411 -18.27 11.78 21.13
N LYS A 412 -18.73 11.87 19.87
CA LYS A 412 -19.83 12.73 19.41
C LYS A 412 -19.71 14.18 19.91
N PRO A 413 -18.58 14.86 19.65
CA PRO A 413 -18.35 16.22 20.13
C PRO A 413 -19.34 17.21 19.49
N ALA A 414 -19.77 18.23 20.25
CA ALA A 414 -20.76 19.20 19.79
C ALA A 414 -20.27 20.05 18.59
N ASN A 415 -18.96 20.26 18.47
CA ASN A 415 -18.31 21.01 17.39
C ASN A 415 -17.88 20.12 16.21
N ALA A 416 -18.44 18.91 16.05
CA ALA A 416 -18.00 17.96 15.03
C ALA A 416 -17.96 18.54 13.61
N ALA A 417 -18.98 19.31 13.23
CA ALA A 417 -19.06 19.93 11.90
C ALA A 417 -17.97 20.99 11.68
N GLU A 418 -17.60 21.73 12.71
CA GLU A 418 -16.57 22.77 12.65
C GLU A 418 -15.18 22.16 12.42
N VAL A 419 -14.83 21.11 13.18
CA VAL A 419 -13.57 20.40 12.98
C VAL A 419 -13.52 19.75 11.60
N ARG A 420 -14.63 19.14 11.14
CA ARG A 420 -14.71 18.57 9.78
C ARG A 420 -14.48 19.63 8.69
N ALA A 421 -15.01 20.84 8.86
CA ALA A 421 -14.76 21.93 7.93
C ALA A 421 -13.27 22.32 7.90
N ALA A 422 -12.65 22.48 9.08
CA ALA A 422 -11.23 22.79 9.17
C ALA A 422 -10.32 21.70 8.57
N ILE A 423 -10.68 20.41 8.73
CA ILE A 423 -9.95 19.30 8.08
C ILE A 423 -10.09 19.37 6.56
N ASN A 424 -11.27 19.69 6.03
CA ASN A 424 -11.47 19.84 4.58
C ASN A 424 -10.62 20.99 4.01
N GLU A 425 -10.45 22.09 4.76
CA GLU A 425 -9.56 23.20 4.37
C GLU A 425 -8.08 22.77 4.26
N LEU A 426 -7.62 21.82 5.09
CA LEU A 426 -6.27 21.25 4.92
C LEU A 426 -6.13 20.57 3.56
N PHE A 427 -7.13 19.77 3.14
CA PHE A 427 -7.08 19.08 1.85
C PHE A 427 -7.11 20.05 0.67
N GLN A 428 -7.87 21.15 0.76
CA GLN A 428 -7.91 22.17 -0.30
C GLN A 428 -6.53 22.81 -0.55
N GLN A 429 -5.73 23.02 0.50
CA GLN A 429 -4.37 23.55 0.38
C GLN A 429 -3.40 22.59 -0.32
N LEU A 430 -3.76 21.31 -0.43
CA LEU A 430 -2.93 20.26 -0.99
C LEU A 430 -3.33 19.87 -2.42
N GLU A 431 -4.42 20.43 -2.97
CA GLU A 431 -4.89 20.15 -4.34
C GLU A 431 -3.89 20.61 -5.41
N ASN A 432 -3.12 21.66 -5.14
CA ASN A 432 -2.03 22.13 -5.99
C ASN A 432 -0.71 22.14 -5.21
N PRO A 433 0.05 21.02 -5.22
CA PRO A 433 1.25 20.93 -4.41
C PRO A 433 2.37 21.89 -4.86
N SER A 434 2.33 22.40 -6.10
CA SER A 434 3.27 23.44 -6.57
C SER A 434 3.02 24.81 -5.92
N ALA A 435 1.80 25.04 -5.44
CA ALA A 435 1.37 26.26 -4.75
C ALA A 435 1.33 26.10 -3.22
N TYR A 436 1.79 24.96 -2.70
CA TYR A 436 1.80 24.69 -1.26
C TYR A 436 2.57 25.76 -0.47
N ASN A 437 1.97 26.19 0.65
CA ASN A 437 2.52 27.17 1.58
C ASN A 437 2.55 26.60 3.00
N ALA A 438 3.75 26.46 3.57
CA ALA A 438 3.94 25.84 4.88
C ALA A 438 3.33 26.66 6.02
N ASP A 439 3.40 27.99 5.98
CA ASP A 439 2.87 28.85 7.04
C ASP A 439 1.34 28.79 7.12
N GLN A 440 0.68 28.79 5.96
CA GLN A 440 -0.77 28.61 5.85
C GLN A 440 -1.20 27.25 6.39
N PHE A 441 -0.52 26.18 5.96
CA PHE A 441 -0.84 24.83 6.43
C PHE A 441 -0.63 24.70 7.95
N ALA A 442 0.50 25.19 8.47
CA ALA A 442 0.77 25.17 9.91
C ALA A 442 -0.27 25.97 10.70
N SER A 443 -0.75 27.10 10.16
CA SER A 443 -1.81 27.90 10.78
C SER A 443 -3.13 27.13 10.84
N SER A 444 -3.56 26.51 9.74
CA SER A 444 -4.79 25.70 9.70
C SER A 444 -4.69 24.48 10.62
N LEU A 445 -3.51 23.86 10.74
CA LEU A 445 -3.33 22.74 11.65
C LEU A 445 -3.41 23.17 13.12
N ARG A 446 -2.82 24.32 13.49
CA ARG A 446 -3.00 24.92 14.83
C ARG A 446 -4.44 25.31 15.11
N GLN A 447 -5.19 25.78 14.12
CA GLN A 447 -6.62 26.05 14.28
C GLN A 447 -7.37 24.78 14.67
N ILE A 448 -7.10 23.66 14.00
CA ILE A 448 -7.67 22.36 14.38
C ILE A 448 -7.29 22.01 15.83
N HIS A 449 -6.04 22.24 16.26
CA HIS A 449 -5.64 22.01 17.65
C HIS A 449 -6.56 22.72 18.64
N THR A 450 -6.87 23.99 18.39
CA THR A 450 -7.74 24.79 19.28
C THR A 450 -9.18 24.29 19.34
N LEU A 451 -9.61 23.45 18.40
CA LEU A 451 -10.96 22.87 18.37
C LEU A 451 -11.01 21.49 19.05
N LEU A 452 -9.86 20.91 19.41
CA LEU A 452 -9.75 19.60 20.06
C LEU A 452 -9.77 19.78 21.60
N HIS A 453 -10.95 19.71 22.20
CA HIS A 453 -11.15 19.79 23.66
C HIS A 453 -11.64 18.49 24.28
#